data_AF-A0A816D1J2-F1
#
_entry.id   AF-A0A816D1J2-F1
#
_cell.length_a   1.000
_cell.length_b   1.000
_cell.length_c   1.000
_cell.angle_alpha   90.00
_cell.angle_beta   90.00
_cell.angle_gamma   90.00
#
_symmetry.space_group_name_H-M   'P 1'
#
loop_
_entity.id
_entity.type
_entity.pdbx_description
1 polymer ?
#
loop_
_entity_poly.entity_id
_entity_poly.type
_entity_poly.pdbx_seq_one_letter_code
_entity_poly.pdbx_strand_id
1 'polypeptide(L)'
;MGTDMNIELGASTVPFSYNIITTNSVDQPFDYYCVLCFEAVYHPANPSLKKPSPDDIWEIIEFPICLLSAETNTIVDIYHSYVRPSIKTTLNDLCISITGITQSIVDNSPTFDIVWKDVQQFLLKHSLISLVDHNSNCHSFTWITCGNWDSRTMLPLQLKQSGFDRPKFINEFINIKDLSQWFIENKHPLKVTWKKNG
;
A
#
# COMPACT_ATOMS: atom_id res chain seq x y z
N MET A 1 29.01 -7.14 17.49
CA MET A 1 28.50 -8.50 17.74
C MET A 1 27.02 -8.46 17.42
N GLY A 2 26.65 -8.82 16.19
CA GLY A 2 25.25 -8.82 15.75
C GLY A 2 24.55 -10.04 16.33
N THR A 3 23.34 -9.84 16.86
CA THR A 3 22.44 -10.91 17.29
C THR A 3 21.53 -11.25 16.11
N ASP A 4 21.67 -12.47 15.60
CA ASP A 4 20.75 -13.02 14.60
C ASP A 4 19.37 -13.23 15.26
N MET A 5 18.35 -12.49 14.80
CA MET A 5 16.95 -12.78 15.15
C MET A 5 16.33 -13.62 14.04
N ASN A 6 16.02 -14.88 14.36
CA ASN A 6 15.19 -15.74 13.53
C ASN A 6 13.72 -15.54 13.91
N ILE A 7 12.89 -15.10 12.96
CA ILE A 7 11.44 -15.04 13.11
C ILE A 7 10.84 -16.12 12.21
N GLU A 8 10.27 -17.16 12.82
CA GLU A 8 9.42 -18.13 12.12
C GLU A 8 7.97 -17.60 12.10
N LEU A 9 7.46 -17.29 10.90
CA LEU A 9 6.04 -17.11 10.67
C LEU A 9 5.50 -18.33 9.92
N GLY A 10 4.47 -18.96 10.49
CA GLY A 10 3.90 -20.20 10.00
C GLY A 10 3.15 -20.05 8.67
N ALA A 11 3.37 -21.06 7.82
CA ALA A 11 2.54 -21.55 6.71
C ALA A 11 2.46 -20.75 5.39
N SER A 12 3.52 -20.82 4.58
CA SER A 12 3.52 -21.42 3.23
C SER A 12 4.96 -21.41 2.68
N THR A 13 5.41 -22.56 2.20
CA THR A 13 6.83 -22.91 2.05
C THR A 13 7.48 -22.32 0.79
N VAL A 14 8.12 -21.16 0.93
CA VAL A 14 9.42 -20.87 0.29
C VAL A 14 10.20 -19.94 1.23
N PRO A 15 11.31 -20.38 1.86
CA PRO A 15 12.07 -19.49 2.74
C PRO A 15 12.92 -18.55 1.87
N PHE A 16 12.45 -17.32 1.69
CA PHE A 16 13.31 -16.24 1.23
C PHE A 16 14.08 -15.71 2.44
N SER A 17 15.33 -16.13 2.61
CA SER A 17 16.26 -15.50 3.56
C SER A 17 16.97 -14.33 2.88
N TYR A 18 16.64 -13.10 3.25
CA TYR A 18 17.34 -11.90 2.81
C TYR A 18 18.41 -11.51 3.85
N ASN A 19 19.68 -11.61 3.49
CA ASN A 19 20.76 -11.00 4.25
C ASN A 19 20.92 -9.55 3.79
N ILE A 20 20.21 -8.62 4.43
CA ILE A 20 20.48 -7.19 4.27
C ILE A 20 21.72 -6.88 5.11
N ILE A 21 22.89 -6.80 4.45
CA ILE A 21 24.09 -6.27 5.09
C ILE A 21 23.90 -4.76 5.18
N THR A 22 23.48 -4.25 6.35
CA THR A 22 23.42 -2.81 6.60
C THR A 22 24.85 -2.31 6.86
N THR A 23 25.49 -1.74 5.85
CA THR A 23 26.72 -0.97 6.04
C THR A 23 26.38 0.50 6.27
N ASN A 24 26.61 0.96 7.51
CA ASN A 24 26.46 2.33 8.03
C ASN A 24 25.02 2.84 8.18
N SER A 25 24.72 3.43 9.35
CA SER A 25 23.45 4.12 9.63
C SER A 25 23.35 5.35 8.72
N VAL A 26 22.68 5.19 7.59
CA VAL A 26 22.31 6.32 6.74
C VAL A 26 21.04 6.90 7.32
N ASP A 27 21.09 8.16 7.77
CA ASP A 27 19.89 8.89 8.21
C ASP A 27 18.81 8.80 7.12
N GLN A 28 17.67 8.25 7.49
CA GLN A 28 16.50 8.16 6.62
C GLN A 28 15.68 9.45 6.77
N PRO A 29 15.06 9.95 5.68
CA PRO A 29 14.30 11.20 5.71
C PRO A 29 12.97 11.11 6.47
N PHE A 30 12.52 9.89 6.80
CA PHE A 30 11.30 9.61 7.53
C PHE A 30 11.55 8.55 8.59
N ASP A 31 10.79 8.60 9.68
CA ASP A 31 10.81 7.58 10.74
C ASP A 31 10.11 6.29 10.27
N TYR A 32 9.05 6.42 9.46
CA TYR A 32 8.26 5.31 8.96
C TYR A 32 7.93 5.40 7.47
N TYR A 33 7.71 4.24 6.86
CA TYR A 33 7.21 4.12 5.50
C TYR A 33 5.95 3.26 5.47
N CYS A 34 4.86 3.80 4.91
CA CYS A 34 3.60 3.08 4.71
C CYS A 34 3.54 2.54 3.29
N VAL A 35 3.84 1.25 3.10
CA VAL A 35 3.76 0.60 1.78
C VAL A 35 2.31 0.25 1.48
N LEU A 36 1.83 0.69 0.31
CA LEU A 36 0.44 0.61 -0.11
C LEU A 36 0.32 0.05 -1.54
N CYS A 37 -0.63 -0.85 -1.75
CA CYS A 37 -0.95 -1.42 -3.06
C CYS A 37 -2.42 -1.86 -3.06
N PHE A 38 -3.30 -1.11 -3.72
CA PHE A 38 -4.71 -1.46 -3.77
C PHE A 38 -4.98 -2.56 -4.79
N GLU A 39 -6.00 -3.35 -4.51
CA GLU A 39 -6.79 -3.97 -5.57
C GLU A 39 -8.09 -3.17 -5.76
N ALA A 40 -8.50 -3.01 -7.01
CA ALA A 40 -9.74 -2.32 -7.36
C ALA A 40 -10.51 -3.06 -8.45
N VAL A 41 -11.83 -2.95 -8.39
CA VAL A 41 -12.71 -3.35 -9.48
C VAL A 41 -12.83 -2.22 -10.49
N TYR A 42 -12.89 -2.57 -11.77
CA TYR A 42 -13.09 -1.66 -12.89
C TYR A 42 -14.33 -2.03 -13.70
N HIS A 43 -15.20 -1.05 -13.91
CA HIS A 43 -16.38 -1.17 -14.77
C HIS A 43 -16.34 -0.07 -15.84
N PRO A 44 -16.02 -0.41 -17.10
CA PRO A 44 -16.08 0.57 -18.18
C PRO A 44 -17.54 0.97 -18.44
N ALA A 45 -17.78 2.27 -18.61
CA ALA A 45 -19.08 2.78 -19.02
C ALA A 45 -19.42 2.36 -20.46
N ASN A 46 -18.40 2.31 -21.32
CA ASN A 46 -18.50 1.79 -22.68
C ASN A 46 -17.37 0.78 -22.95
N PRO A 47 -17.66 -0.53 -22.91
CA PRO A 47 -16.68 -1.58 -23.16
C PRO A 47 -16.02 -1.55 -24.55
N SER A 48 -16.60 -0.81 -25.50
CA SER A 48 -16.03 -0.66 -26.85
C SER A 48 -14.85 0.32 -26.89
N LEU A 49 -14.69 1.15 -25.85
CA LEU A 49 -13.57 2.07 -25.74
C LEU A 49 -12.30 1.32 -25.30
N LYS A 50 -11.20 1.56 -26.00
CA LYS A 50 -9.89 0.97 -25.69
C LYS A 50 -9.13 1.71 -24.59
N LYS A 51 -9.68 2.80 -24.06
CA LYS A 51 -9.07 3.65 -23.04
C LYS A 51 -10.10 3.98 -21.96
N PRO A 52 -9.65 4.15 -20.70
CA PRO A 52 -10.53 4.61 -19.63
C PRO A 52 -11.19 5.95 -19.98
N SER A 53 -12.45 6.07 -19.60
CA SER A 53 -13.30 7.25 -19.74
C SER A 53 -13.62 7.85 -18.37
N PRO A 54 -13.99 9.15 -18.29
CA PRO A 54 -14.42 9.78 -17.04
C PRO A 54 -15.66 9.14 -16.40
N ASP A 55 -16.47 8.45 -17.20
CA ASP A 55 -17.70 7.79 -16.76
C ASP A 55 -17.45 6.37 -16.23
N ASP A 56 -16.23 5.86 -16.36
CA ASP A 56 -15.89 4.54 -15.84
C ASP A 56 -15.86 4.54 -14.31
N ILE A 57 -16.25 3.41 -13.75
CA ILE A 57 -16.32 3.24 -12.30
C ILE A 57 -15.15 2.39 -11.87
N TRP A 58 -14.36 2.94 -10.96
CA TRP A 58 -13.35 2.20 -10.20
C TRP A 58 -13.75 2.23 -8.74
N GLU A 59 -13.60 1.10 -8.04
CA GLU A 59 -13.79 1.02 -6.60
C GLU A 59 -12.73 0.12 -5.97
N ILE A 60 -12.14 0.56 -4.85
CA ILE A 60 -11.18 -0.23 -4.08
C ILE A 60 -11.90 -1.45 -3.50
N ILE A 61 -11.30 -2.62 -3.63
CA ILE A 61 -11.80 -3.90 -3.09
C ILE A 61 -10.82 -4.58 -2.12
N GLU A 62 -9.59 -4.07 -2.01
CA GLU A 62 -8.61 -4.47 -0.99
C GLU A 62 -7.73 -3.27 -0.59
N PHE A 63 -7.50 -3.10 0.72
CA PHE A 63 -6.73 -2.00 1.30
C PHE A 63 -5.65 -2.55 2.25
N PRO A 64 -4.47 -2.95 1.73
CA PRO A 64 -3.34 -3.35 2.54
C PRO A 64 -2.42 -2.15 2.85
N ILE A 65 -1.90 -2.09 4.07
CA ILE A 65 -0.81 -1.18 4.47
C ILE A 65 0.23 -1.99 5.24
N CYS A 66 1.48 -1.92 4.81
CA CYS A 66 2.62 -2.44 5.57
C CYS A 66 3.41 -1.27 6.13
N LEU A 67 3.50 -1.18 7.47
CA LEU A 67 4.23 -0.12 8.16
C LEU A 67 5.67 -0.58 8.43
N LEU A 68 6.64 0.11 7.85
CA LEU A 68 8.07 -0.16 8.01
C LEU A 68 8.70 0.89 8.91
N SER A 69 9.52 0.47 9.86
CA SER A 69 10.39 1.36 10.65
C SER A 69 11.70 1.61 9.90
N ALA A 70 12.05 2.88 9.71
CA ALA A 70 13.29 3.28 9.05
C ALA A 70 14.53 3.01 9.93
N GLU A 71 14.38 3.07 11.25
CA GLU A 71 15.45 2.76 12.21
C GLU A 71 15.83 1.27 12.15
N THR A 72 14.83 0.39 12.17
CA THR A 72 15.06 -1.06 12.27
C THR A 72 15.08 -1.78 10.93
N ASN A 73 14.58 -1.14 9.86
CA ASN A 73 14.33 -1.75 8.55
C ASN A 73 13.43 -2.98 8.60
N THR A 74 12.48 -3.01 9.55
CA THR A 74 11.53 -4.12 9.72
C THR A 74 10.09 -3.66 9.61
N ILE A 75 9.20 -4.62 9.31
CA ILE A 75 7.75 -4.43 9.38
C ILE A 75 7.36 -4.38 10.85
N VAL A 76 6.74 -3.28 11.27
CA VAL A 76 6.29 -3.09 12.65
C VAL A 76 4.80 -3.37 12.84
N ASP A 77 3.99 -3.19 11.80
CA ASP A 77 2.56 -3.54 11.82
C ASP A 77 2.02 -3.66 10.39
N ILE A 78 0.91 -4.39 10.23
CA ILE A 78 0.19 -4.54 8.97
C ILE A 78 -1.29 -4.25 9.20
N TYR A 79 -1.84 -3.35 8.41
CA TYR A 79 -3.28 -3.20 8.25
C TYR A 79 -3.71 -3.94 6.99
N HIS A 80 -4.81 -4.68 7.05
CA HIS A 80 -5.40 -5.33 5.90
C HIS A 80 -6.91 -5.37 6.04
N SER A 81 -7.62 -4.97 4.99
CA SER A 81 -9.05 -5.19 4.86
C SER A 81 -9.43 -5.37 3.40
N TYR A 82 -10.31 -6.32 3.13
CA TYR A 82 -11.13 -6.28 1.92
C TYR A 82 -12.18 -5.18 2.04
N VAL A 83 -12.68 -4.72 0.90
CA VAL A 83 -13.63 -3.60 0.83
C VAL A 83 -14.82 -4.00 -0.04
N ARG A 84 -16.02 -3.74 0.45
CA ARG A 84 -17.25 -3.92 -0.30
C ARG A 84 -17.50 -2.71 -1.21
N PRO A 85 -17.48 -2.87 -2.55
CA PRO A 85 -17.86 -1.80 -3.47
C PRO A 85 -19.34 -1.45 -3.28
N SER A 86 -19.68 -0.18 -3.47
CA SER A 86 -21.02 0.37 -3.20
C SER A 86 -21.73 0.89 -4.45
N ILE A 87 -21.00 1.19 -5.53
CA ILE A 87 -21.57 1.68 -6.80
C ILE A 87 -21.85 0.50 -7.74
N LYS A 88 -20.87 -0.39 -7.91
CA LYS A 88 -20.96 -1.64 -8.70
C LYS A 88 -20.55 -2.81 -7.82
N THR A 89 -21.55 -3.38 -7.15
CA THR A 89 -21.35 -4.43 -6.15
C THR A 89 -20.89 -5.77 -6.74
N THR A 90 -21.16 -6.02 -8.03
CA THR A 90 -20.83 -7.28 -8.71
C THR A 90 -19.47 -7.20 -9.40
N LEU A 91 -18.51 -8.01 -8.94
CA LEU A 91 -17.21 -8.16 -9.58
C LEU A 91 -17.35 -8.82 -10.95
N ASN A 92 -16.52 -8.40 -11.90
CA ASN A 92 -16.41 -9.07 -13.19
C ASN A 92 -15.36 -10.20 -13.15
N ASP A 93 -15.51 -11.20 -14.02
CA ASP A 93 -14.65 -12.38 -14.05
C ASP A 93 -13.16 -12.04 -14.22
N LEU A 94 -12.84 -10.99 -14.98
CA LEU A 94 -11.46 -10.54 -15.17
C LEU A 94 -10.87 -10.05 -13.84
N CYS A 95 -11.61 -9.24 -13.08
CA CYS A 95 -11.21 -8.74 -11.77
C CYS A 95 -10.96 -9.92 -10.80
N ILE A 96 -11.86 -10.89 -10.75
CA ILE A 96 -11.68 -12.09 -9.93
C ILE A 96 -10.44 -12.87 -10.38
N SER A 97 -10.23 -13.02 -11.68
CA SER A 97 -9.09 -13.76 -12.23
C SER A 97 -7.73 -13.12 -11.94
N ILE A 98 -7.63 -11.79 -11.88
CA ILE A 98 -6.35 -11.10 -11.68
C ILE A 98 -6.05 -10.85 -10.19
N THR A 99 -7.08 -10.62 -9.37
CA THR A 99 -6.93 -10.30 -7.94
C THR A 99 -7.04 -11.54 -7.05
N GLY A 100 -7.75 -12.58 -7.50
CA GLY A 100 -8.13 -13.72 -6.68
C GLY A 100 -9.24 -13.43 -5.66
N ILE A 101 -9.76 -12.19 -5.61
CA ILE A 101 -10.82 -11.79 -4.71
C ILE A 101 -12.17 -12.23 -5.29
N THR A 102 -12.90 -13.04 -4.53
CA THR A 102 -14.21 -13.57 -4.95
C THR A 102 -15.34 -12.63 -4.56
N GLN A 103 -16.48 -12.75 -5.25
CA GLN A 103 -17.70 -12.02 -4.90
C GLN A 103 -18.10 -12.23 -3.42
N SER A 104 -18.00 -13.47 -2.93
CA SER A 104 -18.31 -13.79 -1.53
C SER A 104 -17.40 -13.04 -0.54
N ILE A 105 -16.15 -12.74 -0.90
CA ILE A 105 -15.25 -11.98 -0.03
C ILE A 105 -15.74 -10.54 0.08
N VAL A 106 -15.98 -9.86 -1.04
CA VAL A 106 -16.41 -8.45 -1.01
C VAL A 106 -17.81 -8.28 -0.43
N ASP A 107 -18.73 -9.23 -0.64
CA ASP A 107 -20.08 -9.17 -0.06
C ASP A 107 -20.06 -9.15 1.48
N ASN A 108 -19.14 -9.91 2.07
CA ASN A 108 -18.95 -10.01 3.52
C ASN A 108 -17.97 -8.98 4.10
N SER A 109 -17.46 -8.08 3.26
CA SER A 109 -16.48 -7.07 3.67
C SER A 109 -17.15 -5.77 4.16
N PRO A 110 -16.44 -4.96 4.98
CA PRO A 110 -16.88 -3.61 5.32
C PRO A 110 -16.86 -2.70 4.08
N THR A 111 -17.70 -1.67 4.07
CA THR A 111 -17.68 -0.62 3.04
C THR A 111 -16.48 0.30 3.21
N PHE A 112 -16.11 1.04 2.15
CA PHE A 112 -14.93 1.90 2.17
C PHE A 112 -14.94 2.94 3.29
N ASP A 113 -16.10 3.48 3.68
CA ASP A 113 -16.20 4.46 4.76
C ASP A 113 -15.83 3.91 6.14
N ILE A 114 -16.05 2.61 6.36
CA ILE A 114 -15.64 1.90 7.58
C ILE A 114 -14.13 1.64 7.51
N VAL A 115 -13.66 1.05 6.41
CA VAL A 115 -12.24 0.77 6.16
C VAL A 115 -11.39 2.03 6.28
N TRP A 116 -11.87 3.15 5.75
CA TRP A 116 -11.14 4.41 5.80
C TRP A 116 -11.01 4.94 7.22
N LYS A 117 -12.04 4.82 8.06
CA LYS A 117 -11.95 5.15 9.48
C LYS A 117 -10.96 4.24 10.20
N ASP A 118 -10.95 2.95 9.88
CA ASP A 118 -10.01 1.99 10.46
C ASP A 118 -8.56 2.30 10.06
N VAL A 119 -8.33 2.70 8.81
CA VAL A 119 -7.01 3.20 8.35
C VAL A 119 -6.61 4.44 9.14
N GLN A 120 -7.50 5.40 9.35
CA GLN A 120 -7.19 6.58 10.18
C GLN A 120 -6.84 6.18 11.62
N GLN A 121 -7.56 5.21 12.20
CA GLN A 121 -7.24 4.68 13.53
C GLN A 121 -5.91 3.94 13.58
N PHE A 122 -5.57 3.19 12.53
CA PHE A 122 -4.26 2.57 12.38
C PHE A 122 -3.15 3.62 12.38
N LEU A 123 -3.30 4.70 11.62
CA LEU A 123 -2.31 5.79 11.58
C LEU A 123 -2.23 6.55 12.92
N LEU A 124 -3.35 6.74 13.63
CA LEU A 124 -3.39 7.35 14.96
C LEU A 124 -2.71 6.47 16.01
N LYS A 125 -2.95 5.15 16.00
CA LYS A 125 -2.32 4.16 16.88
C LYS A 125 -0.80 4.25 16.82
N HIS A 126 -0.25 4.51 15.64
CA HIS A 126 1.19 4.62 15.39
C HIS A 126 1.72 6.05 15.47
N SER A 127 0.92 7.01 15.94
CA SER A 127 1.30 8.42 16.06
C SER A 127 1.83 9.02 14.75
N LEU A 128 1.24 8.63 13.62
CA LEU A 128 1.60 9.14 12.28
C LEU A 128 0.74 10.36 11.89
N ILE A 129 -0.48 10.43 12.44
CA ILE A 129 -1.40 11.55 12.25
C ILE A 129 -1.99 12.00 13.59
N SER A 130 -2.56 13.20 13.63
CA SER A 130 -3.27 13.74 14.79
C SER A 130 -4.61 14.35 14.37
N LEU A 131 -5.62 14.20 15.23
CA LEU A 131 -6.97 14.75 15.02
C LEU A 131 -7.15 16.16 15.59
N VAL A 132 -6.24 16.63 16.45
CA VAL A 132 -6.51 17.78 17.34
C VAL A 132 -5.49 18.91 17.18
N ASP A 133 -4.27 18.63 16.72
CA ASP A 133 -3.22 19.65 16.63
C ASP A 133 -2.23 19.39 15.48
N HIS A 134 -1.94 20.44 14.70
CA HIS A 134 -0.89 20.43 13.68
C HIS A 134 0.53 20.51 14.27
N ASN A 135 0.65 20.79 15.58
CA ASN A 135 1.91 20.87 16.34
C ASN A 135 2.19 19.63 17.22
N SER A 136 1.51 18.52 16.94
CA SER A 136 1.69 17.25 17.68
C SER A 136 3.00 16.55 17.31
N ASN A 137 3.62 15.88 18.29
CA ASN A 137 4.83 15.05 18.13
C ASN A 137 4.50 13.75 17.35
N CYS A 138 3.99 13.87 16.13
CA CYS A 138 3.83 12.74 15.23
C CYS A 138 5.19 12.35 14.65
N HIS A 139 5.38 11.05 14.42
CA HIS A 139 6.50 10.57 13.63
C HIS A 139 6.36 11.01 12.18
N SER A 140 7.49 11.35 11.57
CA SER A 140 7.56 11.60 10.15
C SER A 140 7.32 10.30 9.37
N PHE A 141 6.48 10.36 8.34
CA PHE A 141 6.22 9.20 7.49
C PHE A 141 5.90 9.61 6.05
N THR A 142 6.02 8.65 5.14
CA THR A 142 5.54 8.81 3.77
C THR A 142 4.94 7.51 3.23
N TRP A 143 4.08 7.62 2.23
CA TRP A 143 3.53 6.48 1.51
C TRP A 143 4.54 5.97 0.48
N ILE A 144 4.58 4.66 0.27
CA ILE A 144 5.33 4.03 -0.82
C ILE A 144 4.36 3.22 -1.68
N THR A 145 4.39 3.43 -2.99
CA THR A 145 3.55 2.71 -3.96
C THR A 145 4.34 2.18 -5.15
N CYS A 146 3.80 1.17 -5.83
CA CYS A 146 4.40 0.56 -7.03
C CYS A 146 3.90 1.20 -8.33
N GLY A 147 4.17 2.49 -8.47
CA GLY A 147 3.65 3.33 -9.55
C GLY A 147 2.81 4.48 -9.00
N ASN A 148 2.30 5.31 -9.91
CA ASN A 148 1.51 6.48 -9.54
C ASN A 148 0.05 6.15 -9.23
N TRP A 149 -0.46 5.02 -9.69
CA TRP A 149 -1.91 4.78 -9.79
C TRP A 149 -2.60 4.78 -8.41
N ASP A 150 -2.06 4.09 -7.40
CA ASP A 150 -2.68 3.97 -6.07
C ASP A 150 -2.91 5.32 -5.39
N SER A 151 -1.84 6.10 -5.21
CA SER A 151 -1.87 7.36 -4.44
C SER A 151 -2.28 8.57 -5.29
N ARG A 152 -1.92 8.61 -6.58
CA ARG A 152 -2.24 9.77 -7.45
C ARG A 152 -3.64 9.67 -8.04
N THR A 153 -4.16 8.46 -8.26
CA THR A 153 -5.42 8.25 -8.98
C THR A 153 -6.47 7.56 -8.12
N MET A 154 -6.20 6.34 -7.63
CA MET A 154 -7.23 5.47 -7.07
C MET A 154 -7.77 5.95 -5.72
N LEU A 155 -6.90 6.23 -4.74
CA LEU A 155 -7.34 6.70 -3.43
C LEU A 155 -8.07 8.06 -3.49
N PRO A 156 -7.57 9.09 -4.22
CA PRO A 156 -8.31 10.35 -4.37
C PRO A 156 -9.69 10.16 -5.04
N LEU A 157 -9.79 9.26 -6.01
CA LEU A 157 -11.05 8.93 -6.66
C LEU A 157 -12.04 8.29 -5.67
N GLN A 158 -11.59 7.27 -4.93
CA GLN A 158 -12.43 6.56 -3.95
C GLN A 158 -12.89 7.47 -2.80
N LEU A 159 -12.01 8.34 -2.29
CA LEU A 159 -12.37 9.32 -1.26
C LEU A 159 -13.49 10.24 -1.75
N LYS A 160 -13.33 10.77 -2.97
CA LYS A 160 -14.35 11.63 -3.59
C LYS A 160 -15.68 10.89 -3.79
N GLN A 161 -15.64 9.65 -4.31
CA GLN A 161 -16.83 8.82 -4.50
C GLN A 161 -17.55 8.53 -3.17
N SER A 162 -16.79 8.41 -2.09
CA SER A 162 -17.30 8.08 -0.75
C SER A 162 -17.62 9.32 0.10
N GLY A 163 -17.53 10.53 -0.48
CA GLY A 163 -17.87 11.77 0.20
C GLY A 163 -16.86 12.26 1.25
N PHE A 164 -15.61 11.78 1.18
CA PHE A 164 -14.54 12.23 2.07
C PHE A 164 -13.69 13.33 1.44
N ASP A 165 -13.30 14.30 2.27
CA ASP A 165 -12.23 15.23 1.92
C ASP A 165 -10.89 14.50 1.84
N ARG A 166 -10.05 14.94 0.91
CA ARG A 166 -8.67 14.45 0.76
C ARG A 166 -7.79 15.02 1.88
N PRO A 167 -7.30 14.21 2.84
CA PRO A 167 -6.42 14.73 3.87
C PRO A 167 -5.02 15.02 3.32
N LYS A 168 -4.32 15.97 3.95
CA LYS A 168 -2.98 16.39 3.49
C LYS A 168 -1.95 15.26 3.52
N PHE A 169 -2.06 14.34 4.47
CA PHE A 169 -1.10 13.25 4.63
C PHE A 169 -1.11 12.23 3.48
N ILE A 170 -2.04 12.31 2.51
CA ILE A 170 -2.04 11.48 1.30
C ILE A 170 -1.59 12.24 0.04
N ASN A 171 -1.11 13.48 0.18
CA ASN A 171 -0.70 14.29 -0.98
C ASN A 171 0.67 13.93 -1.51
N GLU A 172 1.54 13.40 -0.65
CA GLU A 172 2.92 13.07 -0.97
C GLU A 172 3.14 11.57 -0.79
N PHE A 173 3.87 10.99 -1.73
CA PHE A 173 4.22 9.58 -1.73
C PHE A 173 5.49 9.38 -2.56
N ILE A 174 6.20 8.30 -2.27
CA ILE A 174 7.34 7.80 -3.05
C ILE A 174 6.84 6.73 -4.00
N ASN A 175 7.04 6.94 -5.29
CA ASN A 175 6.89 5.89 -6.28
C ASN A 175 8.18 5.07 -6.35
N ILE A 176 8.14 3.81 -5.90
CA ILE A 176 9.33 2.95 -5.86
C ILE A 176 9.91 2.67 -7.24
N LYS A 177 9.11 2.75 -8.31
CA LYS A 177 9.60 2.58 -9.70
C LYS A 177 10.52 3.72 -10.10
N ASP A 178 10.17 4.95 -9.76
CA ASP A 178 10.97 6.14 -10.08
C ASP A 178 12.28 6.12 -9.27
N LEU A 179 12.20 5.77 -7.98
CA LEU A 179 13.38 5.62 -7.13
C LEU A 179 14.32 4.51 -7.63
N SER A 180 13.74 3.36 -8.03
CA SER A 180 14.51 2.23 -8.58
C SER A 180 15.21 2.60 -9.88
N GLN A 181 14.50 3.30 -10.78
CA GLN A 181 15.05 3.78 -12.04
C GLN A 181 16.22 4.75 -11.78
N TRP A 182 16.03 5.73 -10.90
CA TRP A 182 17.09 6.66 -10.51
C TRP A 182 18.31 5.93 -9.93
N PHE A 183 18.10 4.95 -9.05
CA PHE A 183 19.19 4.18 -8.44
C PHE A 183 20.03 3.44 -9.49
N ILE A 184 19.37 2.82 -10.47
CA ILE A 184 20.02 2.11 -11.59
C ILE A 184 20.81 3.08 -12.46
N GLU A 185 20.23 4.22 -12.84
CA GLU A 185 20.85 5.22 -13.71
C GLU A 185 22.09 5.86 -13.06
N ASN A 186 22.07 6.06 -11.75
CA ASN A 186 23.17 6.65 -10.99
C ASN A 186 24.24 5.61 -10.58
N LYS A 187 24.20 4.40 -11.16
CA LYS A 187 25.23 3.36 -11.05
C LYS A 187 25.61 2.99 -9.62
N HIS A 188 24.70 3.13 -8.67
CA HIS A 188 24.88 2.47 -7.38
C HIS A 188 24.73 0.96 -7.63
N PRO A 189 25.79 0.15 -7.46
CA PRO A 189 25.69 -1.27 -7.81
C PRO A 189 24.83 -1.97 -6.76
N LEU A 190 23.56 -2.26 -7.06
CA LEU A 190 22.83 -3.30 -6.35
C LEU A 190 23.52 -4.63 -6.67
N LYS A 191 24.39 -5.13 -5.79
CA LYS A 191 24.79 -6.53 -5.83
C LYS A 191 23.63 -7.39 -5.30
N VAL A 192 22.55 -7.53 -6.07
CA VAL A 192 21.51 -8.52 -5.79
C VAL A 192 22.02 -9.87 -6.27
N THR A 193 22.61 -10.67 -5.39
CA THR A 193 22.89 -12.07 -5.70
C THR A 193 21.62 -12.88 -5.44
N TRP A 194 20.93 -13.25 -6.51
CA TRP A 194 19.86 -14.24 -6.45
C TRP A 194 20.46 -15.62 -6.20
N LYS A 195 20.34 -16.14 -4.97
CA LYS A 195 20.51 -17.58 -4.75
C LYS A 195 19.18 -18.24 -5.05
N LYS A 196 19.12 -18.96 -6.16
CA LYS A 196 18.05 -19.92 -6.41
C LYS A 196 18.24 -21.05 -5.39
N ASN A 197 17.37 -21.11 -4.38
CA ASN A 197 17.31 -22.30 -3.53
C ASN A 197 16.79 -23.44 -4.42
N GLY A 198 17.56 -24.54 -4.47
CA GLY A 198 17.25 -25.73 -5.25
C GLY A 198 16.06 -26.50 -4.71
#